data_AF-A0A3N5BRK9-F1
#
_entry.id   AF-A0A3N5BRK9-F1
#
_cell.length_a   1.000
_cell.length_b   1.000
_cell.length_c   1.000
_cell.angle_alpha   90.00
_cell.angle_beta   90.00
_cell.angle_gamma   90.00
#
_symmetry.space_group_name_H-M   'P 1'
#
loop_
_entity.id
_entity.type
_entity.pdbx_description
1 polymer ?
#
loop_
_entity_poly.entity_id
_entity_poly.type
_entity_poly.pdbx_seq_one_letter_code
_entity_poly.pdbx_strand_id
1 'polypeptide(L)'
;MNKKWIIIGSTVLASLLLTRSVATFIDQEQNELHAFKALKKVKAEFSEYTDAYIIYKTEKESHLGVTQKIYTGEISTDSKRYLFKVNATTLEIISITEQ
;
A
#
# COMPACT_ATOMS: atom_id res chain seq x y z
N MET A 1 5.84 -51.96 -30.89
CA MET A 1 4.89 -50.84 -31.04
C MET A 1 5.35 -49.69 -30.15
N ASN A 2 5.86 -48.61 -30.75
CA ASN A 2 6.38 -47.42 -30.06
C ASN A 2 5.24 -46.49 -29.62
N LYS A 3 5.08 -46.25 -28.31
CA LYS A 3 4.21 -45.17 -27.80
C LYS A 3 5.05 -43.92 -27.55
N LYS A 4 4.97 -42.96 -28.48
CA LYS A 4 5.44 -41.59 -28.25
C LYS A 4 4.41 -40.88 -27.37
N TRP A 5 4.83 -40.47 -26.17
CA TRP A 5 4.03 -39.64 -25.28
C TRP A 5 4.13 -38.19 -25.75
N ILE A 6 2.99 -37.62 -26.14
CA ILE A 6 2.87 -36.24 -26.57
C ILE A 6 2.83 -35.36 -25.30
N ILE A 7 3.88 -34.59 -25.05
CA ILE A 7 3.93 -33.55 -24.01
C ILE A 7 3.31 -32.28 -24.58
N ILE A 8 1.98 -32.18 -24.54
CA ILE A 8 1.28 -30.90 -24.73
C ILE A 8 0.86 -30.45 -23.33
N GLY A 9 1.72 -29.67 -22.66
CA GLY A 9 1.43 -29.18 -21.31
C GLY A 9 2.28 -28.00 -20.84
N SER A 10 3.39 -27.69 -21.52
CA SER A 10 4.36 -26.71 -20.99
C SER A 10 4.21 -25.28 -21.52
N THR A 11 3.48 -25.02 -22.60
CA THR A 11 3.42 -23.67 -23.20
C THR A 11 2.36 -22.75 -22.59
N VAL A 12 1.24 -23.28 -22.11
CA VAL A 12 0.16 -22.47 -21.49
C VAL A 12 0.57 -21.99 -20.09
N LEU A 13 1.33 -22.80 -19.35
CA LEU A 13 1.73 -22.51 -17.97
C LEU A 13 2.77 -21.38 -17.87
N ALA A 14 3.69 -21.29 -18.83
CA ALA A 14 4.70 -20.22 -18.89
C ALA A 14 4.10 -18.84 -19.22
N SER A 15 3.07 -18.81 -20.07
CA SER A 15 2.34 -17.58 -20.41
C SER A 15 1.56 -17.01 -19.22
N LEU A 16 1.09 -17.87 -18.32
CA LEU A 16 0.36 -17.48 -17.10
C LEU A 16 1.28 -16.94 -15.98
N LEU A 17 2.55 -17.38 -15.95
CA LEU A 17 3.55 -16.92 -14.98
C LEU A 17 4.03 -15.49 -15.29
N LEU A 18 4.14 -15.13 -16.58
CA LEU A 18 4.54 -13.80 -17.02
C LEU A 18 3.47 -12.73 -16.73
N THR A 19 2.19 -13.05 -16.89
CA THR A 19 1.09 -12.10 -16.61
C THR A 19 0.92 -11.83 -15.11
N ARG A 20 1.18 -12.82 -14.24
CA ARG A 20 1.16 -12.63 -12.78
C ARG A 20 2.27 -11.71 -12.28
N SER A 21 3.47 -11.78 -12.85
CA SER A 21 4.58 -10.90 -12.43
C SER A 21 4.32 -9.43 -12.73
N VAL A 22 3.76 -9.13 -13.91
CA VAL A 22 3.46 -7.74 -14.32
C VAL A 22 2.29 -7.18 -13.50
N ALA A 23 1.25 -7.97 -13.23
CA ALA A 23 0.13 -7.54 -12.37
C ALA A 23 0.61 -7.19 -10.96
N THR A 24 1.44 -8.04 -10.35
CA THR A 24 1.97 -7.80 -8.99
C THR A 24 2.86 -6.56 -8.93
N PHE A 25 3.62 -6.27 -9.99
CA PHE A 25 4.47 -5.08 -10.09
C PHE A 25 3.64 -3.79 -10.26
N ILE A 26 2.62 -3.81 -11.12
CA ILE A 26 1.70 -2.67 -11.30
C ILE A 26 0.90 -2.41 -10.01
N ASP A 27 0.42 -3.46 -9.34
CA ASP A 27 -0.27 -3.35 -8.05
C ASP A 27 0.64 -2.76 -6.96
N GLN A 28 1.93 -3.07 -6.98
CA GLN A 28 2.89 -2.50 -6.04
C GLN A 28 3.19 -1.02 -6.35
N GLU A 29 3.45 -0.67 -7.61
CA GLU A 29 3.78 0.70 -8.03
C GLU A 29 2.60 1.66 -7.77
N GLN A 30 1.37 1.22 -8.04
CA GLN A 30 0.15 1.97 -7.71
C GLN A 30 -0.02 2.13 -6.20
N ASN A 31 0.25 1.09 -5.42
CA ASN A 31 0.14 1.16 -3.96
C ASN A 31 1.19 2.10 -3.33
N GLU A 32 2.40 2.16 -3.88
CA GLU A 32 3.45 3.10 -3.45
C GLU A 32 3.09 4.55 -3.82
N LEU A 33 2.55 4.78 -5.02
CA LEU A 33 2.07 6.10 -5.45
C LEU A 33 0.90 6.60 -4.58
N HIS A 34 -0.04 5.71 -4.23
CA HIS A 34 -1.16 6.04 -3.36
C HIS A 34 -0.71 6.37 -1.94
N ALA A 35 0.23 5.60 -1.39
CA ALA A 35 0.85 5.90 -0.10
C ALA A 35 1.53 7.27 -0.13
N PHE A 36 2.32 7.57 -1.16
CA PHE A 36 2.98 8.87 -1.29
C PHE A 36 2.00 10.04 -1.31
N LYS A 37 0.89 9.93 -2.05
CA LYS A 37 -0.16 10.96 -2.10
C LYS A 37 -0.85 11.15 -0.73
N ALA A 38 -1.19 10.06 -0.06
CA ALA A 38 -1.76 10.09 1.29
C ALA A 38 -0.82 10.79 2.28
N LEU A 39 0.46 10.43 2.28
CA LEU A 39 1.46 10.97 3.19
C LEU A 39 1.76 12.44 2.89
N LYS A 40 1.74 12.85 1.62
CA LYS A 40 1.86 14.26 1.24
C LYS A 40 0.70 15.09 1.80
N LYS A 41 -0.52 14.55 1.76
CA LYS A 41 -1.70 15.21 2.33
C LYS A 41 -1.60 15.34 3.85
N VAL A 42 -1.16 14.28 4.53
CA VAL A 42 -0.87 14.32 5.96
C VAL A 42 0.21 15.35 6.27
N LYS A 43 1.33 15.37 5.53
CA LYS A 43 2.39 16.38 5.72
C LYS A 43 1.90 17.81 5.52
N ALA A 44 0.93 18.05 4.63
CA ALA A 44 0.37 19.38 4.41
C ALA A 44 -0.41 19.90 5.64
N GLU A 45 -1.09 19.02 6.39
CA GLU A 45 -1.73 19.38 7.67
C GLU A 45 -0.71 19.83 8.72
N PHE A 46 0.54 19.36 8.59
CA PHE A 46 1.67 19.70 9.47
C PHE A 46 2.67 20.63 8.78
N SER A 47 2.20 21.46 7.84
CA SER A 47 3.07 22.37 7.06
C SER A 47 3.86 23.37 7.90
N GLU A 48 3.45 23.60 9.15
CA GLU A 48 4.18 24.37 10.16
C GLU A 48 5.44 23.66 10.68
N TYR A 49 5.57 22.33 10.47
CA TYR A 49 6.68 21.49 10.91
C TYR A 49 7.49 21.01 9.70
N THR A 50 8.46 21.82 9.27
CA THR A 50 9.30 21.57 8.09
C THR A 50 10.11 20.27 8.18
N ASP A 51 10.48 19.88 9.41
CA ASP A 51 11.36 18.75 9.72
C ASP A 51 10.61 17.49 10.15
N ALA A 52 9.28 17.48 10.00
CA ALA A 52 8.44 16.33 10.31
C ALA A 52 8.86 15.11 9.47
N TYR A 53 9.31 14.05 10.17
CA TYR A 53 9.58 12.74 9.56
C TYR A 53 8.35 11.86 9.72
N ILE A 54 8.06 11.07 8.68
CA ILE A 54 6.88 10.19 8.64
C ILE A 54 7.33 8.76 8.48
N ILE A 55 6.99 7.91 9.44
CA ILE A 55 7.15 6.45 9.34
C ILE A 55 5.76 5.85 9.29
N TYR A 56 5.49 5.02 8.28
CA TYR A 56 4.16 4.44 8.09
C TYR A 56 4.24 2.96 7.73
N LYS A 57 3.16 2.26 8.05
CA LYS A 57 2.88 0.89 7.60
C LYS A 57 1.48 0.83 7.01
N THR A 58 1.24 -0.20 6.23
CA THR A 58 -0.09 -0.49 5.72
C THR A 58 -0.73 -1.56 6.60
N GLU A 59 -1.94 -1.32 7.08
CA GLU A 59 -2.74 -2.27 7.84
C GLU A 59 -4.10 -2.50 7.14
N LYS A 60 -4.78 -3.60 7.49
CA LYS A 60 -6.16 -3.84 7.09
C LYS A 60 -7.02 -3.71 8.35
N GLU A 61 -7.99 -2.81 8.31
CA GLU A 61 -8.94 -2.61 9.40
C GLU A 61 -10.33 -3.00 8.90
N SER A 62 -11.04 -3.84 9.67
CA SER A 62 -12.41 -4.21 9.36
C SER A 62 -13.33 -3.40 10.25
N HIS A 63 -14.14 -2.54 9.66
CA HIS A 63 -15.14 -1.75 10.37
C HIS A 63 -16.51 -2.00 9.73
N LEU A 64 -17.50 -2.39 10.54
CA LEU A 64 -18.87 -2.69 10.09
C LEU A 64 -18.95 -3.69 8.91
N GLY A 65 -18.04 -4.69 8.89
CA GLY A 65 -18.02 -5.72 7.84
C GLY A 65 -17.33 -5.31 6.54
N VAL A 66 -16.83 -4.07 6.44
CA VAL A 66 -16.02 -3.60 5.31
C VAL A 66 -14.55 -3.65 5.69
N THR A 67 -13.78 -4.48 4.99
CA THR A 67 -12.31 -4.51 5.14
C THR A 67 -11.72 -3.38 4.31
N GLN A 68 -11.16 -2.39 4.98
CA GLN A 68 -10.46 -1.28 4.35
C GLN A 68 -8.96 -1.37 4.61
N LYS A 69 -8.18 -1.00 3.59
CA LYS A 69 -6.74 -0.85 3.72
C LYS A 69 -6.48 0.55 4.28
N ILE A 70 -5.69 0.64 5.33
CA ILE A 70 -5.36 1.90 5.99
C ILE A 70 -3.84 2.06 6.05
N TYR A 71 -3.36 3.28 5.87
CA TYR A 71 -2.00 3.67 6.21
C TYR A 71 -2.02 4.20 7.64
N THR A 72 -1.27 3.56 8.52
CA THR A 72 -1.07 4.03 9.89
C THR A 72 0.38 4.41 10.05
N GLY A 73 0.65 5.44 10.82
CA GLY A 73 2.01 5.88 11.00
C GLY A 73 2.17 6.90 12.11
N GLU A 74 3.42 7.28 12.31
CA GLU A 74 3.82 8.32 13.22
C GLU A 74 4.45 9.46 12.42
N ILE A 75 4.07 10.67 12.77
CA ILE A 75 4.78 11.89 12.40
C ILE A 75 5.47 12.37 13.66
N SER A 76 6.77 12.58 13.56
CA SER A 76 7.55 13.06 14.69
C SER A 76 8.29 14.31 14.27
N THR A 77 8.24 15.27 15.18
CA THR A 77 8.91 16.56 15.13
C THR A 77 9.90 16.61 16.30
N ASP A 78 10.72 17.66 16.38
CA ASP A 78 11.68 17.81 17.48
C ASP A 78 11.03 17.86 18.87
N SER A 79 9.76 18.28 18.95
CA SER A 79 9.04 18.50 20.21
C SER A 79 7.80 17.65 20.42
N LYS A 80 7.26 17.04 19.36
CA LYS A 80 5.94 16.40 19.40
C LYS A 80 5.87 15.17 18.51
N ARG A 81 5.02 14.23 18.87
CA ARG A 81 4.69 13.05 18.06
C ARG A 81 3.20 13.00 17.79
N TYR A 82 2.85 12.55 16.60
CA TYR A 82 1.47 12.44 16.14
C TYR A 82 1.26 11.07 15.51
N LEU A 83 0.24 10.35 15.96
CA LEU A 83 -0.23 9.15 15.27
C LEU A 83 -1.29 9.54 14.25
N PHE A 84 -1.16 9.02 13.02
CA PHE A 84 -2.16 9.23 11.98
C PHE A 84 -2.71 7.92 11.43
N LYS A 85 -3.95 7.99 10.94
CA LYS A 85 -4.60 6.96 10.14
C LYS A 85 -5.17 7.60 8.87
N VAL A 86 -4.89 7.00 7.73
CA VAL A 86 -5.41 7.43 6.42
C VAL A 86 -6.00 6.23 5.69
N ASN A 87 -7.14 6.42 5.04
CA ASN A 87 -7.71 5.38 4.18
C ASN A 87 -6.84 5.24 2.92
N ALA A 88 -6.33 4.03 2.64
CA ALA A 88 -5.42 3.81 1.52
C ALA A 88 -6.11 3.88 0.13
N THR A 89 -7.43 3.73 0.10
CA THR A 89 -8.24 3.80 -1.12
C THR A 89 -8.69 5.24 -1.39
N THR A 90 -9.32 5.89 -0.41
CA THR A 90 -9.87 7.25 -0.58
C THR A 90 -8.82 8.35 -0.35
N LEU A 91 -7.69 8.02 0.28
CA LEU A 91 -6.64 8.97 0.67
C LEU A 91 -7.16 10.05 1.64
N GLU A 92 -8.26 9.75 2.35
CA GLU A 92 -8.83 10.61 3.37
C GLU A 92 -8.21 10.32 4.73
N ILE A 93 -7.93 11.39 5.46
CA ILE A 93 -7.40 11.32 6.82
C ILE A 93 -8.55 10.86 7.71
N ILE A 94 -8.38 9.71 8.35
CA ILE A 94 -9.34 9.14 9.28
C ILE A 94 -9.15 9.78 10.66
N SER A 95 -7.90 9.88 11.11
CA SER A 95 -7.57 10.47 12.40
C SER A 95 -6.13 10.94 12.46
N ILE A 96 -5.90 11.98 13.24
CA ILE A 96 -4.58 12.46 13.67
C ILE A 96 -4.68 12.73 15.18
N THR A 97 -3.75 12.18 15.97
CA THR A 97 -3.77 12.31 17.43
C THR A 97 -2.36 12.66 17.94
N GLU A 98 -2.25 13.76 18.68
CA GLU A 98 -1.03 14.17 19.39
C GLU A 98 -0.76 13.20 20.56
N GLN A 99 0.49 12.80 20.74
CA GLN A 99 0.97 11.97 21.85
C GLN A 99 1.80 12.75 22.86
#